data_AF-A0A497K7T7-F1
#
_entry.id   AF-A0A497K7T7-F1
#
_cell.length_a   1.000
_cell.length_b   1.000
_cell.length_c   1.000
_cell.angle_alpha   90.00
_cell.angle_beta   90.00
_cell.angle_gamma   90.00
#
_symmetry.space_group_name_H-M   'P 1'
#
loop_
_entity.id
_entity.type
_entity.pdbx_description
1 polymer ?
#
loop_
_entity_poly.entity_id
_entity_poly.type
_entity_poly.pdbx_seq_one_letter_code
_entity_poly.pdbx_strand_id
1 'polypeptide(L)'
;MSCEIPGPLRKPEVRKILKAIKEGEATEFKPSLSYERGVFYPKIDKILPDSNLDYGFLEDLERYGILRKEFYDAIVTCPSCGSHRLILKLRCPSCGSTRLNKGSMIEHFRCGYVDLEDRFLKGGNLVCPKCGKELRMLGVDYRRPGVFFKCGSCGSITAIPDQEYVCSDCEKKFDLEELSIKEMFTFKVEPNGRSLIEMWSMDFGELAEVLGKAGYIVKCPATLKGASGVEHNFEFALLNPETPNNVEYVMDVELEENEINEVKVLSFFAKAFDVKAKRKILVAIPKLNQRAREMAKNYKITVLENLSPKDIPSAVLEAIKKKKDLL
;
A
#
# COMPACT_ATOMS: atom_id res chain seq x y z
N MET A 1 -4.13 23.22 -4.50
CA MET A 1 -3.47 22.38 -3.48
C MET A 1 -2.06 22.14 -3.99
N SER A 2 -1.05 22.51 -3.22
CA SER A 2 0.35 22.41 -3.61
C SER A 2 0.70 20.96 -3.96
N CYS A 3 0.90 20.69 -5.26
CA CYS A 3 1.44 19.40 -5.69
C CYS A 3 2.93 19.38 -5.36
N GLU A 4 3.25 19.17 -4.08
CA GLU A 4 4.56 18.64 -3.70
C GLU A 4 4.54 17.16 -4.10
N ILE A 5 5.56 16.70 -4.80
CA ILE A 5 5.76 15.25 -4.95
C ILE A 5 5.91 14.72 -3.53
N PRO A 6 4.96 13.93 -3.01
CA PRO A 6 5.08 13.41 -1.67
C PRO A 6 6.34 12.54 -1.65
N GLY A 7 7.12 12.63 -0.57
CA GLY A 7 8.36 11.88 -0.38
C GLY A 7 8.32 10.41 -0.85
N PRO A 8 7.22 9.65 -0.65
CA PRO A 8 7.07 8.27 -1.13
C PRO A 8 7.17 8.09 -2.66
N LEU A 9 6.68 9.05 -3.46
CA LEU A 9 6.64 8.93 -4.93
C LEU A 9 7.99 9.26 -5.60
N ARG A 10 8.95 9.79 -4.83
CA ARG A 10 10.33 10.02 -5.30
C ARG A 10 11.23 8.77 -5.20
N LYS A 11 10.73 7.68 -4.59
CA LYS A 11 11.48 6.43 -4.45
C LYS A 11 11.79 5.81 -5.83
N PRO A 12 13.03 5.32 -6.07
CA PRO A 12 13.42 4.69 -7.33
C PRO A 12 12.46 3.58 -7.80
N GLU A 13 11.90 2.84 -6.86
CA GLU A 13 10.95 1.75 -7.09
C GLU A 13 9.62 2.27 -7.63
N VAL A 14 9.10 3.37 -7.09
CA VAL A 14 7.87 3.98 -7.57
C VAL A 14 8.06 4.57 -8.97
N ARG A 15 9.23 5.13 -9.28
CA ARG A 15 9.55 5.60 -10.65
C ARG A 15 9.52 4.48 -11.68
N LYS A 16 10.01 3.28 -11.33
CA LYS A 16 9.92 2.10 -12.20
C LYS A 16 8.46 1.71 -12.46
N ILE A 17 7.60 1.77 -11.44
CA ILE A 17 6.16 1.52 -11.60
C ILE A 17 5.52 2.56 -12.52
N LEU A 18 5.82 3.85 -12.33
CA LEU A 18 5.33 4.92 -13.19
C LEU A 18 5.81 4.78 -14.64
N LYS A 19 7.05 4.33 -14.86
CA LYS A 19 7.59 4.03 -16.18
C LYS A 19 6.83 2.87 -16.84
N ALA A 20 6.59 1.77 -16.12
CA ALA A 20 5.79 0.66 -16.62
C ALA A 20 4.35 1.08 -16.97
N ILE A 21 3.76 2.01 -16.21
CA ILE A 21 2.46 2.61 -16.54
C ILE A 21 2.55 3.42 -17.83
N LYS A 22 3.56 4.28 -17.96
CA LYS A 22 3.79 5.14 -19.14
C LYS A 22 3.99 4.34 -20.42
N GLU A 23 4.71 3.23 -20.33
CA GLU A 23 5.00 2.32 -21.45
C GLU A 23 3.82 1.41 -21.80
N GLY A 24 2.73 1.46 -21.02
CA GLY A 24 1.53 0.65 -21.22
C GLY A 24 1.65 -0.78 -20.72
N GLU A 25 2.77 -1.13 -20.09
CA GLU A 25 3.00 -2.46 -19.51
C GLU A 25 2.08 -2.71 -18.30
N ALA A 26 1.72 -1.64 -17.57
CA ALA A 26 0.83 -1.68 -16.42
C ALA A 26 -0.37 -0.74 -16.54
N THR A 27 -1.57 -1.29 -16.74
CA THR A 27 -2.84 -0.54 -16.78
C THR A 27 -3.68 -0.72 -15.51
N GLU A 28 -3.43 -1.77 -14.74
CA GLU A 28 -4.06 -2.06 -13.45
C GLU A 28 -3.14 -2.89 -12.55
N PHE A 29 -3.35 -2.77 -11.24
CA PHE A 29 -2.73 -3.56 -10.18
C PHE A 29 -3.82 -4.22 -9.36
N LYS A 30 -4.03 -5.52 -9.58
CA LYS A 30 -4.98 -6.34 -8.82
C LYS A 30 -4.30 -6.97 -7.61
N PRO A 31 -4.95 -6.97 -6.43
CA PRO A 31 -4.40 -7.60 -5.25
C PRO A 31 -4.50 -9.13 -5.35
N SER A 32 -3.73 -9.80 -4.53
CA SER A 32 -3.77 -11.24 -4.28
C SER A 32 -3.44 -11.49 -2.81
N LEU A 33 -3.86 -12.63 -2.27
CA LEU A 33 -3.68 -12.98 -0.88
C LEU A 33 -2.89 -14.29 -0.78
N SER A 34 -1.86 -14.33 0.06
CA SER A 34 -1.23 -15.58 0.49
C SER A 34 -1.15 -15.66 2.01
N TYR A 35 -1.08 -16.88 2.54
CA TYR A 35 -0.98 -17.09 3.98
C TYR A 35 0.32 -16.50 4.54
N GLU A 36 1.42 -16.63 3.78
CA GLU A 36 2.76 -16.22 4.17
C GLU A 36 2.96 -14.70 4.09
N ARG A 37 2.47 -14.03 3.05
CA ARG A 37 2.78 -12.60 2.82
C ARG A 37 1.60 -11.67 3.11
N GLY A 38 0.39 -12.20 3.23
CA GLY A 38 -0.82 -11.38 3.30
C GLY A 38 -1.17 -10.83 1.92
N VAL A 39 -1.66 -9.59 1.88
CA VAL A 39 -2.08 -8.94 0.65
C VAL A 39 -0.86 -8.46 -0.12
N PHE A 40 -0.79 -8.82 -1.40
CA PHE A 40 0.30 -8.43 -2.29
C PHE A 40 -0.21 -8.15 -3.70
N TYR A 41 0.61 -7.52 -4.53
CA TYR A 41 0.26 -7.16 -5.91
C TYR A 41 1.21 -7.85 -6.89
N PRO A 42 0.81 -8.99 -7.50
CA PRO A 42 1.71 -9.80 -8.33
C PRO A 42 2.38 -9.04 -9.48
N LYS A 43 1.70 -8.03 -10.04
CA LYS A 43 2.24 -7.22 -11.12
C LYS A 43 3.34 -6.27 -10.64
N ILE A 44 3.22 -5.76 -9.42
CA ILE A 44 4.25 -4.92 -8.78
C ILE A 44 5.47 -5.79 -8.48
N ASP A 45 5.27 -6.99 -7.92
CA ASP A 45 6.33 -7.95 -7.65
C ASP A 45 7.10 -8.36 -8.92
N LYS A 46 6.42 -8.45 -10.08
CA LYS A 46 7.09 -8.70 -11.37
C LYS A 46 7.98 -7.54 -11.83
N ILE A 47 7.55 -6.30 -11.59
CA ILE A 47 8.32 -5.10 -11.94
C ILE A 47 9.46 -4.88 -10.93
N LEU A 48 9.26 -5.29 -9.68
CA LEU A 48 10.14 -5.05 -8.53
C LEU A 48 10.36 -6.32 -7.68
N PRO A 49 11.03 -7.36 -8.21
CA PRO A 49 11.14 -8.67 -7.56
C PRO A 49 11.88 -8.68 -6.21
N ASP A 50 12.82 -7.76 -5.99
CA ASP A 50 13.68 -7.72 -4.79
C ASP A 50 13.29 -6.60 -3.80
N SER A 51 12.11 -6.00 -3.96
CA SER A 51 11.68 -4.88 -3.12
C SER A 51 10.84 -5.35 -1.93
N ASN A 52 11.26 -4.99 -0.71
CA ASN A 52 10.40 -4.99 0.48
C ASN A 52 9.48 -3.76 0.46
N LEU A 53 8.84 -3.48 -0.68
CA LEU A 53 8.06 -2.27 -0.84
C LEU A 53 6.74 -2.41 -0.07
N ASP A 54 6.48 -1.44 0.79
CA ASP A 54 5.12 -1.19 1.27
C ASP A 54 4.27 -0.70 0.09
N TYR A 55 3.10 -1.31 -0.11
CA TYR A 55 2.15 -0.94 -1.16
C TYR A 55 1.40 0.37 -0.88
N GLY A 56 1.69 1.05 0.24
CA GLY A 56 1.14 2.38 0.56
C GLY A 56 1.31 3.43 -0.55
N PHE A 57 2.31 3.28 -1.43
CA PHE A 57 2.47 4.18 -2.58
C PHE A 57 1.30 4.12 -3.58
N LEU A 58 0.52 3.03 -3.62
CA LEU A 58 -0.66 2.93 -4.48
C LEU A 58 -1.77 3.88 -4.01
N GLU A 59 -1.93 4.02 -2.69
CA GLU A 59 -2.86 5.02 -2.10
C GLU A 59 -2.36 6.44 -2.36
N ASP A 60 -1.03 6.67 -2.32
CA ASP A 60 -0.48 7.96 -2.74
C ASP A 60 -0.82 8.24 -4.20
N LEU A 61 -0.56 7.30 -5.13
CA LEU A 61 -0.87 7.46 -6.55
C LEU A 61 -2.38 7.69 -6.80
N GLU A 62 -3.25 7.08 -6.00
CA GLU A 62 -4.70 7.34 -6.03
C GLU A 62 -5.03 8.76 -5.58
N ARG A 63 -4.44 9.23 -4.49
CA ARG A 63 -4.61 10.61 -3.99
C ARG A 63 -4.21 11.69 -5.01
N TYR A 64 -3.24 11.41 -5.89
CA TYR A 64 -2.87 12.33 -7.00
C TYR A 64 -3.66 12.11 -8.28
N GLY A 65 -4.65 11.21 -8.29
CA GLY A 65 -5.46 10.93 -9.48
C GLY A 65 -4.69 10.24 -10.60
N ILE A 66 -3.55 9.61 -10.30
CA ILE A 66 -2.82 8.75 -11.25
C ILE A 66 -3.49 7.38 -11.33
N LEU A 67 -3.97 6.90 -10.19
CA LEU A 67 -4.77 5.69 -10.09
C LEU A 67 -6.17 6.04 -9.61
N ARG A 68 -7.14 5.22 -9.95
CA ARG A 68 -8.39 5.08 -9.19
C ARG A 68 -8.37 3.77 -8.44
N LYS A 69 -8.96 3.75 -7.25
CA LYS A 69 -9.17 2.51 -6.51
C LYS A 69 -10.58 1.98 -6.73
N GLU A 70 -10.68 0.67 -6.91
CA GLU A 70 -11.94 -0.06 -6.99
C GLU A 70 -11.89 -1.20 -5.97
N PHE A 71 -12.95 -1.34 -5.17
CA PHE A 71 -13.07 -2.45 -4.22
C PHE A 71 -12.91 -3.78 -4.96
N TYR A 72 -12.06 -4.66 -4.43
CA TYR A 72 -11.84 -5.99 -4.96
C TYR A 72 -12.46 -7.05 -4.03
N ASP A 73 -12.07 -7.04 -2.76
CA ASP A 73 -12.50 -8.01 -1.75
C ASP A 73 -12.11 -7.49 -0.35
N ALA A 74 -12.49 -8.20 0.72
CA ALA A 74 -12.12 -7.87 2.09
C ALA A 74 -11.74 -9.10 2.91
N ILE A 75 -10.78 -8.94 3.81
CA ILE A 75 -10.28 -10.01 4.68
C ILE A 75 -10.46 -9.65 6.15
N VAL A 76 -10.62 -10.68 6.97
CA VAL A 76 -10.61 -10.53 8.42
C VAL A 76 -9.17 -10.45 8.93
N THR A 77 -8.91 -9.52 9.84
CA THR A 77 -7.61 -9.30 10.47
C THR A 77 -7.73 -9.19 11.98
N CYS A 78 -6.60 -9.42 12.66
CA CYS A 78 -6.48 -9.24 14.10
C CYS A 78 -6.69 -7.76 14.44
N PRO A 79 -7.60 -7.43 15.38
CA PRO A 79 -7.86 -6.04 15.78
C PRO A 79 -6.68 -5.40 16.53
N SER A 80 -5.71 -6.18 17.00
CA SER A 80 -4.56 -5.66 17.76
C SER A 80 -3.32 -5.40 16.90
N CYS A 81 -3.08 -6.20 15.86
CA CYS A 81 -1.86 -6.10 15.06
C CYS A 81 -2.09 -6.06 13.55
N GLY A 82 -3.34 -6.18 13.09
CA GLY A 82 -3.69 -6.17 11.67
C GLY A 82 -3.33 -7.45 10.89
N SER A 83 -2.80 -8.49 11.56
CA SER A 83 -2.47 -9.76 10.92
C SER A 83 -3.69 -10.50 10.39
N HIS A 84 -3.61 -11.04 9.18
CA HIS A 84 -4.63 -11.91 8.57
C HIS A 84 -4.51 -13.38 9.01
N ARG A 85 -3.46 -13.75 9.75
CA ARG A 85 -3.21 -15.13 10.17
C ARG A 85 -3.99 -15.45 11.45
N LEU A 86 -5.22 -15.90 11.26
CA LEU A 86 -6.15 -16.20 12.35
C LEU A 86 -6.50 -17.69 12.37
N ILE A 87 -6.51 -18.26 13.58
CA ILE A 87 -6.98 -19.62 13.83
C ILE A 87 -8.36 -19.53 14.47
N LEU A 88 -9.38 -20.09 13.83
CA LEU A 88 -10.71 -20.23 14.41
C LEU A 88 -10.75 -21.45 15.35
N LYS A 89 -11.16 -21.23 16.59
CA LYS A 89 -11.47 -22.25 17.58
C LYS A 89 -12.96 -22.22 17.90
N LEU A 90 -13.61 -23.37 17.75
CA LEU A 90 -14.99 -23.56 18.18
C LEU A 90 -15.01 -23.98 19.65
N ARG A 91 -15.85 -23.34 20.45
CA ARG A 91 -15.98 -23.59 21.89
C ARG A 91 -17.40 -23.95 22.29
N CYS A 92 -17.52 -24.80 23.29
CA CYS A 92 -18.78 -25.13 23.93
C CYS A 92 -19.35 -23.89 24.64
N PRO A 93 -20.56 -23.42 24.32
CA PRO A 93 -21.17 -22.27 25.00
C PRO A 93 -21.42 -22.49 26.49
N SER A 94 -21.59 -23.75 26.91
CA SER A 94 -21.88 -24.09 28.30
C SER A 94 -20.63 -24.16 29.20
N CYS A 95 -19.44 -24.45 28.67
CA CYS A 95 -18.24 -24.65 29.49
C CYS A 95 -16.92 -24.16 28.87
N GLY A 96 -16.94 -23.56 27.69
CA GLY A 96 -15.75 -23.04 26.98
C GLY A 96 -14.83 -24.10 26.37
N SER A 97 -15.10 -25.40 26.57
CA SER A 97 -14.25 -26.48 26.04
C SER A 97 -14.25 -26.54 24.51
N THR A 98 -13.09 -26.77 23.91
CA THR A 98 -12.92 -27.02 22.47
C THR A 98 -13.15 -28.47 22.06
N ARG A 99 -13.42 -29.36 23.02
CA ARG A 99 -13.69 -30.79 22.76
C ARG A 99 -15.10 -30.97 22.21
N LEU A 100 -15.30 -30.58 20.94
CA LEU A 100 -16.58 -30.65 20.25
C LEU A 100 -16.57 -31.75 19.19
N ASN A 101 -17.59 -32.61 19.24
CA ASN A 101 -17.87 -33.59 18.18
C ASN A 101 -19.00 -33.05 17.30
N LYS A 102 -18.74 -32.88 16.00
CA LYS A 102 -19.72 -32.44 15.01
C LYS A 102 -20.44 -33.65 14.42
N GLY A 103 -21.77 -33.63 14.35
CA GLY A 103 -22.54 -34.71 13.74
C GLY A 103 -24.01 -34.35 13.47
N SER A 104 -24.70 -35.23 12.77
CA SER A 104 -26.16 -35.17 12.60
C SER A 104 -26.83 -35.42 13.95
N MET A 105 -27.71 -34.52 14.38
CA MET A 105 -28.53 -34.73 15.58
C MET A 105 -29.71 -35.64 15.25
N ILE A 106 -30.02 -36.58 16.13
CA ILE A 106 -31.26 -37.35 16.12
C ILE A 106 -32.05 -37.03 17.39
N GLU A 107 -33.33 -36.72 17.20
CA GLU A 107 -34.32 -36.70 18.27
C GLU A 107 -35.31 -37.85 18.07
N HIS A 108 -35.37 -38.74 19.05
CA HIS A 108 -36.35 -39.82 19.07
C HIS A 108 -37.69 -39.33 19.65
N PHE A 109 -38.73 -39.25 18.82
CA PHE A 109 -40.02 -38.67 19.21
C PHE A 109 -40.68 -39.39 20.39
N ARG A 110 -40.58 -40.72 20.47
CA ARG A 110 -41.28 -41.49 21.50
C ARG A 110 -40.75 -41.28 22.92
N CYS A 111 -39.45 -41.04 23.09
CA CYS A 111 -38.84 -40.93 24.43
C CYS A 111 -38.10 -39.61 24.69
N GLY A 112 -38.10 -38.71 23.71
CA GLY A 112 -37.45 -37.41 23.75
C GLY A 112 -35.93 -37.48 23.86
N TYR A 113 -35.30 -38.62 23.59
CA TYR A 113 -33.84 -38.72 23.66
C TYR A 113 -33.22 -38.00 22.46
N VAL A 114 -32.26 -37.13 22.75
CA VAL A 114 -31.55 -36.31 21.77
C VAL A 114 -30.06 -36.57 21.90
N ASP A 115 -29.42 -36.92 20.79
CA ASP A 115 -27.97 -37.09 20.73
C ASP A 115 -27.48 -37.02 19.28
N LEU A 116 -26.17 -37.13 19.08
CA LEU A 116 -25.60 -37.35 17.76
C LEU A 116 -25.90 -38.75 17.24
N GLU A 117 -26.06 -38.87 15.94
CA GLU A 117 -26.41 -40.10 15.22
C GLU A 117 -25.51 -41.30 15.55
N ASP A 118 -24.21 -41.09 15.76
CA ASP A 118 -23.26 -42.15 16.14
C ASP A 118 -23.66 -42.88 17.43
N ARG A 119 -24.44 -42.23 18.30
CA ARG A 119 -24.96 -42.86 19.54
C ARG A 119 -26.20 -43.72 19.30
N PHE A 120 -26.84 -43.56 18.15
CA PHE A 120 -27.97 -44.38 17.73
C PHE A 120 -27.53 -45.55 16.84
N LEU A 121 -26.41 -45.42 16.11
CA LEU A 121 -25.98 -46.44 15.17
C LEU A 121 -25.50 -47.72 15.87
N LYS A 122 -26.16 -48.85 15.60
CA LYS A 122 -25.79 -50.19 16.07
C LYS A 122 -25.95 -51.19 14.93
N GLY A 123 -24.84 -51.77 14.46
CA GLY A 123 -24.87 -52.80 13.42
C GLY A 123 -25.52 -52.36 12.11
N GLY A 124 -25.42 -51.07 11.76
CA GLY A 124 -26.06 -50.48 10.57
C GLY A 124 -27.47 -49.94 10.79
N ASN A 125 -28.12 -50.27 11.91
CA ASN A 125 -29.46 -49.79 12.24
C ASN A 125 -29.43 -48.65 13.24
N LEU A 126 -30.41 -47.76 13.19
CA LEU A 126 -30.60 -46.71 14.19
C LEU A 126 -31.41 -47.27 15.36
N VAL A 127 -30.84 -47.29 16.55
CA VAL A 127 -31.45 -47.79 17.78
C VAL A 127 -31.27 -46.78 18.89
N CYS A 128 -32.37 -46.32 19.47
CA CYS A 128 -32.34 -45.34 20.55
C CYS A 128 -31.60 -45.91 21.78
N PRO A 129 -30.50 -45.28 22.25
CA PRO A 129 -29.74 -45.80 23.39
C PRO A 129 -30.49 -45.68 24.72
N LYS A 130 -31.45 -44.75 24.84
CA LYS A 130 -32.28 -44.57 26.05
C LYS A 130 -33.32 -45.68 26.26
N CYS A 131 -33.96 -46.18 25.21
CA CYS A 131 -35.11 -47.10 25.35
C CYS A 131 -34.98 -48.39 24.51
N GLY A 132 -33.88 -48.56 23.78
CA GLY A 132 -33.59 -49.76 22.98
C GLY A 132 -34.45 -49.92 21.73
N LYS A 133 -35.36 -49.00 21.42
CA LYS A 133 -36.22 -49.10 20.23
C LYS A 133 -35.47 -48.72 18.97
N GLU A 134 -35.67 -49.52 17.93
CA GLU A 134 -35.22 -49.24 16.59
C GLU A 134 -36.00 -48.06 15.99
N LEU A 135 -35.29 -47.21 15.26
CA LEU A 135 -35.77 -46.02 14.58
C LEU A 135 -35.81 -46.33 13.08
N ARG A 136 -37.00 -46.59 12.53
CA ARG A 136 -37.14 -47.08 11.14
C ARG A 136 -37.55 -45.97 10.18
N MET A 137 -38.51 -45.14 10.59
CA MET A 137 -39.15 -44.15 9.72
C MET A 137 -38.84 -42.72 10.17
N LEU A 138 -38.07 -42.00 9.36
CA LEU A 138 -37.84 -40.56 9.54
C LEU A 138 -39.17 -39.79 9.44
N GLY A 139 -39.38 -38.83 10.34
CA GLY A 139 -40.62 -38.05 10.41
C GLY A 139 -41.73 -38.72 11.23
N VAL A 140 -41.58 -40.00 11.59
CA VAL A 140 -42.56 -40.74 12.43
C VAL A 140 -41.92 -41.26 13.71
N ASP A 141 -40.76 -41.91 13.61
CA ASP A 141 -40.02 -42.42 14.76
C ASP A 141 -39.04 -41.36 15.29
N TYR A 142 -38.37 -40.64 14.41
CA TYR A 142 -37.36 -39.64 14.76
C TYR A 142 -37.30 -38.51 13.74
N ARG A 143 -36.62 -37.42 14.12
CA ARG A 143 -36.17 -36.39 13.17
C ARG A 143 -34.67 -36.18 13.22
N ARG A 144 -34.16 -35.57 12.15
CA ARG A 144 -32.78 -35.06 12.03
C ARG A 144 -32.82 -33.54 11.84
N PRO A 145 -32.78 -32.75 12.93
CA PRO A 145 -32.89 -31.30 12.85
C PRO A 145 -31.73 -30.62 12.10
N GLY A 146 -30.59 -31.30 11.96
CA GLY A 146 -29.43 -30.80 11.23
C GLY A 146 -28.12 -31.19 11.90
N VAL A 147 -27.09 -30.39 11.65
CA VAL A 147 -25.75 -30.57 12.22
C VAL A 147 -25.64 -29.86 13.55
N PHE A 148 -25.18 -30.58 14.57
CA PHE A 148 -24.95 -30.07 15.92
C PHE A 148 -23.55 -30.45 16.41
N PHE A 149 -23.15 -29.81 17.51
CA PHE A 149 -21.90 -30.05 18.22
C PHE A 149 -22.21 -30.56 19.62
N LYS A 150 -21.68 -31.74 19.97
CA LYS A 150 -21.73 -32.27 21.33
C LYS A 150 -20.41 -32.05 22.03
N CYS A 151 -20.45 -31.42 23.20
CA CYS A 151 -19.27 -31.23 24.03
C CYS A 151 -18.88 -32.55 24.73
N GLY A 152 -17.64 -32.99 24.51
CA GLY A 152 -17.06 -34.14 25.18
C GLY A 152 -16.61 -33.86 26.63
N SER A 153 -16.70 -32.61 27.10
CA SER A 153 -16.36 -32.23 28.49
C SER A 153 -17.58 -32.16 29.40
N CYS A 154 -18.67 -31.50 28.98
CA CYS A 154 -19.88 -31.34 29.79
C CYS A 154 -21.12 -32.05 29.22
N GLY A 155 -21.04 -32.62 28.01
CA GLY A 155 -22.16 -33.31 27.36
C GLY A 155 -23.20 -32.40 26.70
N SER A 156 -23.10 -31.08 26.83
CA SER A 156 -24.03 -30.12 26.20
C SER A 156 -24.06 -30.30 24.69
N ILE A 157 -25.22 -30.07 24.07
CA ILE A 157 -25.40 -30.10 22.63
C ILE A 157 -25.85 -28.72 22.15
N THR A 158 -25.18 -28.17 21.13
CA THR A 158 -25.50 -26.87 20.54
C THR A 158 -25.47 -26.93 19.01
N ALA A 159 -26.33 -26.15 18.35
CA ALA A 159 -26.23 -25.92 16.90
C ALA A 159 -25.15 -24.88 16.56
N ILE A 160 -24.88 -23.96 17.49
CA ILE A 160 -24.03 -22.79 17.30
C ILE A 160 -22.98 -22.81 18.43
N PRO A 161 -21.78 -23.32 18.18
CA PRO A 161 -20.67 -23.18 19.12
C PRO A 161 -20.16 -21.74 19.11
N ASP A 162 -19.59 -21.30 20.23
CA ASP A 162 -18.94 -19.99 20.30
C ASP A 162 -17.69 -20.00 19.41
N GLN A 163 -17.44 -18.87 18.76
CA GLN A 163 -16.28 -18.68 17.90
C GLN A 163 -15.22 -17.86 18.63
N GLU A 164 -14.01 -18.40 18.75
CA GLU A 164 -12.83 -17.67 19.20
C GLU A 164 -11.80 -17.62 18.08
N TYR A 165 -11.32 -16.43 17.76
CA TYR A 165 -10.20 -16.22 16.86
C TYR A 165 -8.93 -16.06 17.68
N VAL A 166 -7.87 -16.75 17.29
CA VAL A 166 -6.54 -16.62 17.87
C VAL A 166 -5.58 -16.12 16.80
N CYS A 167 -4.97 -14.96 17.02
CA CYS A 167 -3.96 -14.44 16.10
C CYS A 167 -2.66 -15.24 16.20
N SER A 168 -2.14 -15.73 15.08
CA SER A 168 -0.88 -16.48 15.04
C SER A 168 0.36 -15.62 15.27
N ASP A 169 0.25 -14.29 15.08
CA ASP A 169 1.41 -13.39 15.16
C ASP A 169 1.52 -12.65 16.52
N CYS A 170 0.41 -12.38 17.21
CA CYS A 170 0.41 -11.70 18.51
C CYS A 170 -0.34 -12.43 19.63
N GLU A 171 -0.84 -13.63 19.36
CA GLU A 171 -1.57 -14.50 20.30
C GLU A 171 -2.88 -13.93 20.89
N LYS A 172 -3.28 -12.71 20.49
CA LYS A 172 -4.56 -12.14 20.94
C LYS A 172 -5.71 -13.09 20.59
N LYS A 173 -6.56 -13.31 21.60
CA LYS A 173 -7.83 -14.01 21.48
C LYS A 173 -8.96 -12.99 21.45
N PHE A 174 -9.90 -13.16 20.55
CA PHE A 174 -11.03 -12.25 20.35
C PHE A 174 -12.18 -13.00 19.69
N ASP A 175 -13.39 -12.45 19.74
CA ASP A 175 -14.57 -13.04 19.12
C ASP A 175 -14.93 -12.39 17.78
N LEU A 176 -16.11 -12.70 17.26
CA LEU A 176 -16.61 -12.14 16.00
C LEU A 176 -16.92 -10.64 16.11
N GLU A 177 -17.30 -10.14 17.28
CA GLU A 177 -17.65 -8.72 17.47
C GLU A 177 -16.41 -7.82 17.44
N GLU A 178 -15.29 -8.35 17.94
CA GLU A 178 -14.00 -7.67 17.94
C GLU A 178 -13.23 -7.77 16.61
N LEU A 179 -13.71 -8.51 15.61
CA LEU A 179 -12.97 -8.73 14.36
C LEU A 179 -12.76 -7.40 13.60
N SER A 180 -11.58 -7.25 12.97
CA SER A 180 -11.34 -6.14 12.04
C SER A 180 -11.46 -6.60 10.60
N ILE A 181 -12.06 -5.77 9.75
CA ILE A 181 -12.18 -6.01 8.30
C ILE A 181 -11.20 -5.08 7.59
N LYS A 182 -10.33 -5.66 6.76
CA LYS A 182 -9.40 -4.92 5.89
C LYS A 182 -9.82 -5.11 4.43
N GLU A 183 -10.17 -4.02 3.79
CA GLU A 183 -10.49 -3.99 2.37
C GLU A 183 -9.24 -4.13 1.51
N MET A 184 -9.41 -4.72 0.34
CA MET A 184 -8.41 -4.88 -0.70
C MET A 184 -8.91 -4.20 -1.97
N PHE A 185 -8.01 -3.47 -2.63
CA PHE A 185 -8.38 -2.64 -3.79
C PHE A 185 -7.62 -3.05 -5.04
N THR A 186 -8.31 -3.02 -6.16
CA THR A 186 -7.67 -2.93 -7.48
C THR A 186 -7.38 -1.47 -7.77
N PHE A 187 -6.14 -1.16 -8.15
CA PHE A 187 -5.76 0.18 -8.60
C PHE A 187 -5.67 0.21 -10.12
N LYS A 188 -6.42 1.10 -10.77
CA LYS A 188 -6.44 1.24 -12.23
C LYS A 188 -5.89 2.58 -12.66
N VAL A 189 -5.14 2.61 -13.76
CA VAL A 189 -4.54 3.85 -14.27
C VAL A 189 -5.64 4.79 -14.78
N GLU A 190 -5.58 6.03 -14.30
CA GLU A 190 -6.47 7.11 -14.71
C GLU A 190 -5.88 7.89 -15.90
N PRO A 191 -6.66 8.17 -16.96
CA PRO A 191 -6.18 8.95 -18.10
C PRO A 191 -5.72 10.36 -17.74
N ASN A 192 -6.33 10.96 -16.71
CA ASN A 192 -6.04 12.33 -16.29
C ASN A 192 -4.67 12.46 -15.60
N GLY A 193 -4.11 11.36 -15.08
CA GLY A 193 -2.79 11.34 -14.46
C GLY A 193 -1.60 11.33 -15.42
N ARG A 194 -1.83 11.39 -16.75
CA ARG A 194 -0.77 11.26 -17.76
C ARG A 194 0.37 12.27 -17.62
N SER A 195 0.06 13.54 -17.38
CA SER A 195 1.08 14.59 -17.20
C SER A 195 1.95 14.33 -15.96
N LEU A 196 1.34 13.88 -14.86
CA LEU A 196 2.05 13.49 -13.64
C LEU A 196 2.89 12.24 -13.84
N ILE A 197 2.38 11.24 -14.55
CA ILE A 197 3.14 10.03 -14.93
C ILE A 197 4.36 10.44 -15.77
N GLU A 198 4.19 11.28 -16.78
CA GLU A 198 5.29 11.73 -17.64
C GLU A 198 6.36 12.46 -16.83
N MET A 199 5.95 13.30 -15.88
CA MET A 199 6.85 14.03 -15.01
C MET A 199 7.59 13.13 -14.03
N TRP A 200 6.88 12.26 -13.33
CA TRP A 200 7.45 11.49 -12.23
C TRP A 200 8.15 10.20 -12.69
N SER A 201 7.94 9.79 -13.94
CA SER A 201 8.74 8.74 -14.60
C SER A 201 10.03 9.25 -15.24
N MET A 202 10.36 10.54 -15.10
CA MET A 202 11.61 11.09 -15.66
C MET A 202 12.83 10.37 -15.10
N ASP A 203 13.70 9.97 -16.03
CA ASP A 203 15.01 9.45 -15.72
C ASP A 203 16.06 10.53 -15.92
N PHE A 204 16.77 10.87 -14.84
CA PHE A 204 17.90 11.80 -14.87
C PHE A 204 19.24 11.06 -14.95
N GLY A 205 19.25 9.75 -15.22
CA GLY A 205 20.45 8.91 -15.30
C GLY A 205 21.47 9.44 -16.30
N GLU A 206 21.05 9.72 -17.54
CA GLU A 206 21.96 10.28 -18.57
C GLU A 206 22.52 11.65 -18.16
N LEU A 207 21.66 12.51 -17.59
CA LEU A 207 22.08 13.80 -17.05
C LEU A 207 23.12 13.63 -15.92
N ALA A 208 22.88 12.68 -15.02
CA ALA A 208 23.77 12.35 -13.93
C ALA A 208 25.13 11.81 -14.41
N GLU A 209 25.15 10.95 -15.43
CA GLU A 209 26.39 10.46 -16.02
C GLU A 209 27.21 11.58 -16.65
N VAL A 210 26.59 12.46 -17.43
CA VAL A 210 27.28 13.58 -18.07
C VAL A 210 27.85 14.54 -17.02
N LEU A 211 27.08 14.85 -15.98
CA LEU A 211 27.53 15.75 -14.91
C LEU A 211 28.58 15.08 -14.00
N GLY A 212 28.49 13.77 -13.81
CA GLY A 212 29.53 12.97 -13.14
C GLY A 212 30.86 13.01 -13.91
N LYS A 213 30.82 12.82 -15.23
CA LYS A 213 32.02 12.96 -16.10
C LYS A 213 32.59 14.38 -16.07
N ALA A 214 31.77 15.40 -15.82
CA ALA A 214 32.20 16.78 -15.63
C ALA A 214 32.77 17.08 -14.22
N GLY A 215 32.93 16.05 -13.39
CA GLY A 215 33.55 16.13 -12.07
C GLY A 215 32.62 16.50 -10.92
N TYR A 216 31.30 16.38 -11.07
CA TYR A 216 30.37 16.59 -9.95
C TYR A 216 30.02 15.29 -9.23
N ILE A 217 29.76 15.39 -7.93
CA ILE A 217 29.04 14.33 -7.21
C ILE A 217 27.55 14.60 -7.39
N VAL A 218 26.88 13.70 -8.08
CA VAL A 218 25.46 13.83 -8.43
C VAL A 218 24.59 13.07 -7.43
N LYS A 219 23.56 13.71 -6.89
CA LYS A 219 22.49 13.06 -6.11
C LYS A 219 21.14 13.26 -6.80
N CYS A 220 20.44 12.17 -7.09
CA CYS A 220 19.14 12.17 -7.76
C CYS A 220 18.29 10.92 -7.40
N PRO A 221 17.18 11.06 -6.65
CA PRO A 221 16.77 12.27 -5.92
C PRO A 221 17.80 12.64 -4.83
N ALA A 222 17.74 13.88 -4.33
CA ALA A 222 18.68 14.36 -3.32
C ALA A 222 17.97 14.70 -2.01
N THR A 223 18.43 14.09 -0.91
CA THR A 223 18.11 14.55 0.45
C THR A 223 19.35 15.21 1.04
N LEU A 224 19.21 16.47 1.45
CA LEU A 224 20.28 17.31 1.97
C LEU A 224 19.87 17.92 3.31
N LYS A 225 20.78 17.89 4.29
CA LYS A 225 20.56 18.50 5.60
C LYS A 225 20.85 19.99 5.54
N GLY A 226 19.89 20.82 5.95
CA GLY A 226 20.01 22.27 6.03
C GLY A 226 20.81 22.72 7.26
N ALA A 227 21.19 24.00 7.27
CA ALA A 227 21.85 24.63 8.41
C ALA A 227 20.96 24.64 9.66
N SER A 228 19.64 24.65 9.48
CA SER A 228 18.64 24.48 10.54
C SER A 228 18.63 23.07 11.18
N GLY A 229 19.27 22.09 10.55
CA GLY A 229 19.19 20.68 10.92
C GLY A 229 18.02 19.92 10.28
N VAL A 230 17.10 20.62 9.59
CA VAL A 230 16.00 20.02 8.83
C VAL A 230 16.53 19.36 7.56
N GLU A 231 15.97 18.20 7.21
CA GLU A 231 16.26 17.54 5.93
C GLU A 231 15.34 18.07 4.82
N HIS A 232 15.94 18.50 3.72
CA HIS A 232 15.25 19.00 2.54
C HIS A 232 15.44 18.05 1.37
N ASN A 233 14.37 17.88 0.59
CA ASN A 233 14.37 17.00 -0.57
C ASN A 233 14.32 17.81 -1.86
N PHE A 234 15.21 17.47 -2.79
CA PHE A 234 15.28 18.06 -4.13
C PHE A 234 15.17 16.98 -5.21
N GLU A 235 14.69 17.35 -6.40
CA GLU A 235 14.75 16.45 -7.57
C GLU A 235 16.20 16.06 -7.90
N PHE A 236 17.11 17.03 -7.78
CA PHE A 236 18.50 16.86 -8.17
C PHE A 236 19.42 17.81 -7.39
N ALA A 237 20.60 17.32 -6.99
CA ALA A 237 21.65 18.16 -6.41
C ALA A 237 23.03 17.81 -6.94
N LEU A 238 23.86 18.85 -7.13
CA LEU A 238 25.26 18.74 -7.49
C LEU A 238 26.14 19.23 -6.35
N LEU A 239 27.05 18.37 -5.91
CA LEU A 239 28.05 18.69 -4.91
C LEU A 239 29.42 18.80 -5.58
N ASN A 240 30.22 19.75 -5.13
CA ASN A 240 31.61 19.86 -5.57
C ASN A 240 32.45 18.79 -4.85
N PRO A 241 33.21 17.93 -5.55
CA PRO A 241 34.01 16.88 -4.92
C PRO A 241 35.11 17.41 -4.00
N GLU A 242 35.66 18.59 -4.29
CA GLU A 242 36.71 19.22 -3.47
C GLU A 242 36.13 19.82 -2.17
N THR A 243 34.85 20.18 -2.20
CA THR A 243 34.12 20.69 -1.02
C THR A 243 32.74 20.04 -0.92
N PRO A 244 32.65 18.78 -0.45
CA PRO A 244 31.38 18.02 -0.47
C PRO A 244 30.25 18.64 0.36
N ASN A 245 30.58 19.50 1.34
CA ASN A 245 29.61 20.28 2.12
C ASN A 245 29.07 21.50 1.36
N ASN A 246 29.56 21.77 0.15
CA ASN A 246 29.21 22.93 -0.66
C ASN A 246 28.30 22.49 -1.81
N VAL A 247 27.02 22.80 -1.67
CA VAL A 247 25.99 22.48 -2.65
C VAL A 247 26.10 23.47 -3.82
N GLU A 248 26.59 22.99 -4.96
CA GLU A 248 26.81 23.84 -6.13
C GLU A 248 25.48 24.16 -6.83
N TYR A 249 24.66 23.13 -7.07
CA TYR A 249 23.31 23.29 -7.62
C TYR A 249 22.29 22.50 -6.83
N VAL A 250 21.10 23.08 -6.70
CA VAL A 250 19.85 22.37 -6.41
C VAL A 250 18.86 22.66 -7.50
N MET A 251 18.02 21.67 -7.80
CA MET A 251 16.95 21.79 -8.77
C MET A 251 15.69 21.14 -8.25
N ASP A 252 14.57 21.86 -8.44
CA ASP A 252 13.24 21.29 -8.32
C ASP A 252 12.42 21.47 -9.61
N VAL A 253 11.42 20.60 -9.78
CA VAL A 253 10.41 20.66 -10.85
C VAL A 253 9.04 20.89 -10.22
N GLU A 254 8.38 21.97 -10.60
CA GLU A 254 7.03 22.33 -10.17
C GLU A 254 6.05 22.21 -11.34
N LEU A 255 4.87 21.63 -11.07
CA LEU A 255 3.79 21.42 -12.02
C LEU A 255 2.47 21.93 -11.47
N GLU A 256 1.79 22.75 -12.25
CA GLU A 256 0.41 23.17 -12.00
C GLU A 256 -0.37 23.14 -13.32
N GLU A 257 -1.71 23.11 -13.26
CA GLU A 257 -2.55 23.09 -14.47
C GLU A 257 -2.40 24.37 -15.31
N ASN A 258 -2.22 25.52 -14.66
CA ASN A 258 -2.26 26.84 -15.31
C ASN A 258 -0.97 27.64 -15.10
N GLU A 259 -0.80 28.26 -13.93
CA GLU A 259 0.39 29.04 -13.62
C GLU A 259 0.85 28.76 -12.20
N ILE A 260 2.16 28.67 -12.03
CA ILE A 260 2.79 28.48 -10.73
C ILE A 260 2.92 29.83 -10.03
N ASN A 261 2.46 29.88 -8.79
CA ASN A 261 2.43 31.08 -7.98
C ASN A 261 3.69 31.27 -7.11
N GLU A 262 3.72 32.38 -6.39
CA GLU A 262 4.82 32.84 -5.55
C GLU A 262 5.14 31.88 -4.40
N VAL A 263 4.13 31.15 -3.90
CA VAL A 263 4.29 30.23 -2.76
C VAL A 263 5.27 29.10 -3.11
N LYS A 264 5.19 28.56 -4.33
CA LYS A 264 6.09 27.51 -4.80
C LYS A 264 7.53 28.00 -4.95
N VAL A 265 7.70 29.20 -5.51
CA VAL A 265 9.02 29.84 -5.64
C VAL A 265 9.64 30.10 -4.27
N LEU A 266 8.84 30.57 -3.31
CA LEU A 266 9.28 30.84 -1.94
C LEU A 266 9.68 29.55 -1.21
N SER A 267 8.87 28.49 -1.32
CA SER A 267 9.18 27.18 -0.75
C SER A 267 10.50 26.63 -1.28
N PHE A 268 10.70 26.65 -2.61
CA PHE A 268 11.96 26.24 -3.22
C PHE A 268 13.15 27.09 -2.74
N PHE A 269 12.98 28.42 -2.70
CA PHE A 269 14.03 29.31 -2.23
C PHE A 269 14.43 29.03 -0.77
N ALA A 270 13.45 28.82 0.12
CA ALA A 270 13.71 28.54 1.53
C ALA A 270 14.53 27.26 1.72
N LYS A 271 14.13 26.16 1.04
CA LYS A 271 14.89 24.90 1.02
C LYS A 271 16.33 25.13 0.53
N ALA A 272 16.48 25.78 -0.62
CA ALA A 272 17.78 26.04 -1.25
C ALA A 272 18.68 26.94 -0.41
N PHE A 273 18.10 27.91 0.30
CA PHE A 273 18.83 28.82 1.18
C PHE A 273 19.35 28.09 2.43
N ASP A 274 18.52 27.24 3.04
CA ASP A 274 18.91 26.49 4.24
C ASP A 274 20.05 25.50 3.98
N VAL A 275 20.08 24.87 2.79
CA VAL A 275 21.20 24.00 2.37
C VAL A 275 22.38 24.78 1.77
N LYS A 276 22.33 26.12 1.80
CA LYS A 276 23.37 27.02 1.27
C LYS A 276 23.75 26.76 -0.20
N ALA A 277 22.76 26.40 -1.03
CA ALA A 277 23.01 26.15 -2.45
C ALA A 277 23.47 27.43 -3.17
N LYS A 278 24.60 27.35 -3.88
CA LYS A 278 25.15 28.47 -4.64
C LYS A 278 24.26 28.86 -5.82
N ARG A 279 23.75 27.85 -6.54
CA ARG A 279 22.93 28.03 -7.74
C ARG A 279 21.65 27.22 -7.62
N LYS A 280 20.57 27.78 -8.16
CA LYS A 280 19.21 27.29 -7.98
C LYS A 280 18.55 27.23 -9.34
N ILE A 281 18.01 26.08 -9.71
CA ILE A 281 17.27 25.88 -10.94
C ILE A 281 15.85 25.48 -10.56
N LEU A 282 14.85 26.22 -11.04
CA LEU A 282 13.46 25.85 -10.88
C LEU A 282 12.89 25.58 -12.27
N VAL A 283 12.42 24.36 -12.50
CA VAL A 283 11.68 24.03 -13.71
C VAL A 283 10.21 24.21 -13.41
N ALA A 284 9.54 25.09 -14.15
CA ALA A 284 8.16 25.48 -13.92
C ALA A 284 7.30 25.08 -15.12
N ILE A 285 6.35 24.17 -14.91
CA ILE A 285 5.46 23.67 -15.96
C ILE A 285 3.99 24.05 -15.62
N PRO A 286 3.27 24.73 -16.53
CA PRO A 286 3.75 25.24 -17.81
C PRO A 286 4.60 26.52 -17.67
N LYS A 287 4.33 27.38 -16.68
CA LYS A 287 5.06 28.64 -16.44
C LYS A 287 4.78 29.23 -15.05
N LEU A 288 5.62 30.17 -14.63
CA LEU A 288 5.38 31.05 -13.48
C LEU A 288 4.42 32.19 -13.86
N ASN A 289 3.57 32.60 -12.92
CA ASN A 289 2.86 33.88 -13.02
C ASN A 289 3.86 35.07 -12.97
N GLN A 290 3.40 36.28 -13.30
CA GLN A 290 4.28 37.46 -13.40
C GLN A 290 5.00 37.77 -12.07
N ARG A 291 4.29 37.71 -10.95
CA ARG A 291 4.84 38.00 -9.61
C ARG A 291 5.86 36.96 -9.18
N ALA A 292 5.60 35.69 -9.45
CA ALA A 292 6.49 34.56 -9.19
C ALA A 292 7.78 34.67 -10.03
N ARG A 293 7.68 35.15 -11.28
CA ARG A 293 8.83 35.40 -12.15
C ARG A 293 9.72 36.53 -11.64
N GLU A 294 9.11 37.64 -11.18
CA GLU A 294 9.83 38.74 -10.54
C GLU A 294 10.51 38.29 -9.24
N MET A 295 9.81 37.50 -8.42
CA MET A 295 10.35 36.91 -7.21
C MET A 295 11.54 35.98 -7.49
N ALA A 296 11.41 35.08 -8.46
CA ALA A 296 12.49 34.17 -8.84
C ALA A 296 13.74 34.92 -9.31
N LYS A 297 13.57 36.01 -10.06
CA LYS A 297 14.66 36.89 -10.48
C LYS A 297 15.36 37.53 -9.28
N ASN A 298 14.61 38.06 -8.31
CA ASN A 298 15.16 38.66 -7.09
C ASN A 298 15.95 37.64 -6.25
N TYR A 299 15.47 36.41 -6.19
CA TYR A 299 16.14 35.30 -5.49
C TYR A 299 17.26 34.62 -6.28
N LYS A 300 17.61 35.15 -7.46
CA LYS A 300 18.65 34.63 -8.36
C LYS A 300 18.42 33.16 -8.74
N ILE A 301 17.16 32.77 -8.90
CA ILE A 301 16.76 31.44 -9.36
C ILE A 301 16.77 31.43 -10.89
N THR A 302 17.48 30.47 -11.48
CA THR A 302 17.36 30.20 -12.92
C THR A 302 16.03 29.49 -13.14
N VAL A 303 15.11 30.10 -13.88
CA VAL A 303 13.80 29.48 -14.19
C VAL A 303 13.84 28.90 -15.60
N LEU A 304 13.39 27.65 -15.74
CA LEU A 304 13.14 27.00 -17.01
C LEU A 304 11.63 26.78 -17.14
N GLU A 305 10.99 27.33 -18.18
CA GLU A 305 9.54 27.28 -18.36
C GLU A 305 9.17 26.58 -19.66
N ASN A 306 7.91 26.12 -19.74
CA ASN A 306 7.28 25.60 -20.96
C ASN A 306 8.07 24.44 -21.61
N LEU A 307 8.68 23.61 -20.79
CA LEU A 307 9.42 22.43 -21.24
C LEU A 307 8.49 21.22 -21.26
N SER A 308 8.65 20.38 -22.30
CA SER A 308 8.08 19.04 -22.24
C SER A 308 8.87 18.20 -21.23
N PRO A 309 8.21 17.23 -20.57
CA PRO A 309 8.88 16.32 -19.65
C PRO A 309 10.18 15.69 -20.16
N LYS A 310 10.26 15.41 -21.47
CA LYS A 310 11.42 14.76 -22.11
C LYS A 310 12.60 15.71 -22.31
N ASP A 311 12.34 17.02 -22.38
CA ASP A 311 13.36 18.03 -22.70
C ASP A 311 14.03 18.61 -21.44
N ILE A 312 13.45 18.37 -20.26
CA ILE A 312 13.98 18.89 -18.99
C ILE A 312 15.45 18.52 -18.77
N PRO A 313 15.88 17.25 -18.92
CA PRO A 313 17.29 16.89 -18.70
C PRO A 313 18.25 17.70 -19.57
N SER A 314 17.93 17.85 -20.86
CA SER A 314 18.74 18.61 -21.82
C SER A 314 18.77 20.10 -21.49
N ALA A 315 17.62 20.69 -21.17
CA ALA A 315 17.54 22.12 -20.82
C ALA A 315 18.29 22.44 -19.51
N VAL A 316 18.24 21.54 -18.53
CA VAL A 316 18.98 21.66 -17.27
C VAL A 316 20.49 21.58 -17.54
N LEU A 317 20.93 20.64 -18.38
CA LEU A 317 22.34 20.52 -18.78
C LEU A 317 22.84 21.81 -19.44
N GLU A 318 22.08 22.38 -20.37
CA GLU A 318 22.42 23.66 -21.01
C GLU A 318 22.51 24.82 -20.01
N ALA A 319 21.57 24.90 -19.07
CA ALA A 319 21.56 25.94 -18.04
C ALA A 319 22.78 25.85 -17.11
N ILE A 320 23.24 24.64 -16.81
CA ILE A 320 24.47 24.40 -16.03
C ILE A 320 25.71 24.77 -16.86
N LYS A 321 25.75 24.39 -18.15
CA LYS A 321 26.87 24.69 -19.05
C LYS A 321 27.03 26.18 -19.31
N LYS A 322 25.97 26.95 -19.53
CA LYS A 322 26.08 28.41 -19.81
C LYS A 322 26.70 29.24 -18.68
N LYS A 323 26.76 28.71 -17.45
CA LYS A 323 27.27 29.43 -16.26
C LYS A 323 28.61 28.91 -15.74
N LYS A 324 29.14 27.84 -16.32
CA LYS A 324 30.52 27.39 -16.11
C LYS A 324 31.17 27.70 -17.45
N ASP A 325 32.26 28.46 -17.54
CA ASP A 325 33.03 28.54 -18.78
C ASP A 325 33.62 27.14 -19.06
N LEU A 326 32.79 26.22 -19.57
CA LEU A 326 33.09 24.85 -19.99
C LEU A 326 33.05 24.87 -21.51
N LEU A 327 34.03 25.55 -22.09
CA LEU A 327 34.61 25.26 -23.40
C LEU A 327 36.11 25.08 -23.19
#